data_AF-A0A947WJG0-F1
#
_entry.id   AF-A0A947WJG0-F1
#
_cell.length_a   1.000
_cell.length_b   1.000
_cell.length_c   1.000
_cell.angle_alpha   90.00
_cell.angle_beta   90.00
_cell.angle_gamma   90.00
#
_symmetry.space_group_name_H-M   'P 1'
#
loop_
_entity.id
_entity.type
_entity.pdbx_description
1 polymer ?
#
loop_
_entity_poly.entity_id
_entity_poly.type
_entity_poly.pdbx_seq_one_letter_code
_entity_poly.pdbx_strand_id
1 'polypeptide(L)'
;MPKKSKKIPLKASGRKLDWVFILLTLGLTVFGLVMVANVSVVEAYRDFSDELYLFHLQTKWAIVGFVGFLIMSFVDYKILRKIAIPFMILALLSLLVVLIPSFGSKVMGAQRWISMGPISFQPAELAKLAFIIYLSAFFSKKKAFLPFAVLTCVLVALIMLQPDLGTAV
;
A
#
# COMPACT_ATOMS: atom_id res chain seq x y z
N MET A 1 27.17 -40.33 -19.14
CA MET A 1 25.98 -40.74 -18.36
C MET A 1 25.23 -39.51 -17.84
N PRO A 2 23.98 -39.22 -18.26
CA PRO A 2 23.23 -38.10 -17.74
C PRO A 2 22.59 -38.44 -16.38
N LYS A 3 22.89 -37.65 -15.34
CA LYS A 3 22.29 -37.75 -13.99
C LYS A 3 20.79 -37.42 -14.07
N LYS A 4 19.92 -38.41 -13.82
CA LYS A 4 18.47 -38.21 -13.66
C LYS A 4 18.22 -37.28 -12.47
N SER A 5 17.74 -36.07 -12.76
CA SER A 5 17.25 -35.11 -11.76
C SER A 5 16.06 -35.71 -11.00
N LYS A 6 16.24 -35.96 -9.70
CA LYS A 6 15.16 -36.39 -8.79
C LYS A 6 14.11 -35.28 -8.75
N LYS A 7 12.95 -35.52 -9.37
CA LYS A 7 11.77 -34.66 -9.24
C LYS A 7 11.28 -34.77 -7.79
N ILE A 8 11.58 -33.76 -6.99
CA ILE A 8 11.02 -33.64 -5.63
C ILE A 8 9.51 -33.41 -5.82
N PRO A 9 8.63 -34.28 -5.29
CA PRO A 9 7.20 -34.05 -5.36
C PRO A 9 6.87 -32.82 -4.51
N LEU A 10 6.61 -31.69 -5.16
CA LEU A 10 6.08 -30.50 -4.50
C LEU A 10 4.66 -30.85 -4.01
N LYS A 11 4.56 -31.24 -2.73
CA LYS A 11 3.29 -31.45 -2.04
C LYS A 11 2.50 -30.14 -2.18
N ALA A 12 1.35 -30.19 -2.85
CA ALA A 12 0.47 -29.03 -2.98
C ALA A 12 0.07 -28.59 -1.57
N SER A 13 0.74 -27.56 -1.05
CA SER A 13 0.36 -26.96 0.22
C SER A 13 -1.01 -26.33 0.00
N GLY A 14 -2.06 -26.94 0.56
CA GLY A 14 -3.32 -26.25 0.75
C GLY A 14 -3.06 -24.89 1.39
N ARG A 15 -3.90 -23.89 1.08
CA ARG A 15 -3.82 -22.56 1.69
C ARG A 15 -3.90 -22.71 3.22
N LYS A 16 -2.76 -22.72 3.89
CA LYS A 16 -2.69 -22.66 5.35
C LYS A 16 -2.81 -21.19 5.70
N LEU A 17 -3.99 -20.82 6.17
CA LEU A 17 -4.23 -19.48 6.66
C LEU A 17 -3.45 -19.30 7.97
N ASP A 18 -2.59 -18.28 8.04
CA ASP A 18 -1.89 -17.93 9.27
C ASP A 18 -2.86 -17.17 10.20
N TRP A 19 -3.57 -17.93 11.02
CA TRP A 19 -4.56 -17.39 11.95
C TRP A 19 -3.95 -16.45 12.98
N VAL A 20 -2.70 -16.67 13.39
CA VAL A 20 -2.03 -15.82 14.37
C VAL A 20 -1.81 -14.43 13.77
N PHE A 21 -1.30 -14.36 12.54
CA PHE A 21 -1.08 -13.09 11.86
C PHE A 21 -2.39 -12.30 11.64
N ILE A 22 -3.47 -13.00 11.27
CA ILE A 22 -4.78 -12.36 11.06
C ILE A 22 -5.34 -11.82 12.37
N LEU A 23 -5.31 -12.62 13.46
CA LEU A 23 -5.82 -12.18 14.76
C LEU A 23 -5.03 -11.00 15.31
N LEU A 24 -3.70 -11.00 15.17
CA LEU A 24 -2.87 -9.86 15.58
C LEU A 24 -3.22 -8.60 14.78
N THR A 25 -3.36 -8.70 13.46
CA THR A 25 -3.68 -7.55 12.60
C THR A 25 -5.06 -6.97 12.93
N LEU A 26 -6.06 -7.83 13.12
CA LEU A 26 -7.40 -7.41 13.53
C LEU A 26 -7.40 -6.79 14.94
N GLY A 27 -6.68 -7.40 15.88
CA GLY A 27 -6.52 -6.88 17.23
C GLY A 27 -5.92 -5.48 17.26
N LEU A 28 -4.86 -5.25 16.47
CA LEU A 28 -4.24 -3.92 16.34
C LEU A 28 -5.18 -2.89 15.70
N THR A 29 -6.00 -3.31 14.73
CA THR A 29 -6.98 -2.42 14.08
C THR A 29 -8.09 -2.01 15.06
N VAL A 30 -8.61 -2.96 15.84
CA VAL A 30 -9.61 -2.67 16.89
C VAL A 30 -9.02 -1.77 17.96
N PHE A 31 -7.80 -2.05 18.41
CA PHE A 31 -7.09 -1.19 19.35
C PHE A 31 -6.94 0.24 18.82
N GLY A 32 -6.55 0.40 17.55
CA GLY A 32 -6.47 1.72 16.90
C GLY A 32 -7.82 2.44 16.85
N LEU A 33 -8.92 1.73 16.57
CA LEU A 33 -10.27 2.30 16.59
C LEU A 33 -10.67 2.81 17.98
N VAL A 34 -10.36 2.04 19.03
CA VAL A 34 -10.59 2.45 20.42
C VAL A 34 -9.77 3.69 20.76
N MET A 35 -8.52 3.77 20.33
CA MET A 35 -7.67 4.93 20.58
C MET A 35 -8.22 6.20 19.91
N VAL A 36 -8.68 6.10 18.65
CA VAL A 36 -9.32 7.23 17.95
C VAL A 36 -10.57 7.68 18.71
N ALA A 37 -11.44 6.75 19.11
CA ALA A 37 -12.65 7.08 19.86
C ALA A 37 -12.39 7.81 21.20
N ASN A 38 -11.20 7.65 21.79
CA ASN A 38 -10.86 8.30 23.07
C ASN A 38 -10.13 9.63 22.88
N VAL A 39 -9.15 9.69 21.97
CA VAL A 39 -8.24 10.85 21.87
C VAL A 39 -8.85 11.97 21.04
N SER A 40 -9.64 11.64 20.01
CA SER A 40 -10.07 12.62 19.01
C SER A 40 -11.41 13.29 19.30
N VAL A 41 -12.02 13.06 20.47
CA VAL A 41 -13.37 13.55 20.82
C VAL A 41 -13.45 15.07 20.79
N VAL A 42 -12.47 15.74 21.40
CA VAL A 42 -12.42 17.21 21.49
C VAL A 42 -12.27 17.84 20.11
N GLU A 43 -11.42 17.26 19.26
CA GLU A 43 -11.17 17.72 17.90
C GLU A 43 -12.38 17.47 16.99
N ALA A 44 -12.98 16.28 17.08
CA ALA A 44 -14.16 15.90 16.32
C ALA A 44 -15.36 16.81 16.65
N TYR A 45 -15.59 17.07 17.94
CA TYR A 45 -16.66 17.97 18.36
C TYR A 45 -16.42 19.41 17.92
N ARG A 46 -15.18 19.91 18.01
CA ARG A 46 -14.84 21.27 17.59
C ARG A 46 -15.05 21.50 16.09
N ASP A 47 -14.61 20.54 15.27
CA ASP A 47 -14.53 20.75 13.82
C ASP A 47 -15.79 20.21 13.07
N PHE A 48 -16.52 19.26 13.67
CA PHE A 48 -17.68 18.59 13.04
C PHE A 48 -18.96 18.61 13.87
N SER A 49 -18.94 19.16 15.10
CA SER A 49 -20.08 19.15 16.05
C SER A 49 -20.60 17.75 16.38
N ASP A 50 -19.78 16.72 16.18
CA ASP A 50 -20.05 15.32 16.47
C ASP A 50 -18.79 14.67 17.06
N GLU A 51 -18.89 14.26 18.32
CA GLU A 51 -17.81 13.64 19.11
C GLU A 51 -17.25 12.35 18.49
N LEU A 52 -18.08 11.62 17.74
CA LEU A 52 -17.74 10.32 17.16
C LEU A 52 -17.46 10.39 15.66
N TYR A 53 -17.45 11.59 15.06
CA TYR A 53 -17.25 11.75 13.62
C TYR A 53 -15.98 11.04 13.11
N LEU A 54 -14.84 11.27 13.77
CA LEU A 54 -13.55 10.68 13.40
C LEU A 54 -13.53 9.16 13.63
N PHE A 55 -14.20 8.67 14.67
CA PHE A 55 -14.38 7.23 14.89
C PHE A 55 -15.20 6.58 13.78
N HIS A 56 -16.31 7.20 13.36
CA HIS A 56 -17.12 6.70 12.25
C HIS A 56 -16.34 6.71 10.94
N LEU A 57 -15.54 7.75 10.69
CA LEU A 57 -14.67 7.82 9.52
C LEU A 57 -13.61 6.70 9.54
N GLN A 58 -12.91 6.51 10.65
CA GLN A 58 -11.90 5.46 10.79
C GLN A 58 -12.52 4.06 10.64
N THR A 59 -13.74 3.86 11.17
CA THR A 59 -14.48 2.60 11.04
C THR A 59 -14.82 2.30 9.57
N LYS A 60 -15.26 3.31 8.80
CA LYS A 60 -15.50 3.15 7.35
C LYS A 60 -14.24 2.72 6.62
N TRP A 61 -13.10 3.36 6.89
CA TRP A 61 -11.81 2.99 6.28
C TRP A 61 -11.32 1.61 6.70
N ALA A 62 -11.52 1.22 7.96
CA ALA A 62 -11.21 -0.13 8.44
C ALA A 62 -12.03 -1.20 7.70
N ILE A 63 -13.32 -0.94 7.46
CA ILE A 63 -14.19 -1.85 6.67
C ILE A 63 -13.69 -1.95 5.22
N VAL A 64 -13.37 -0.81 4.58
CA VAL A 64 -12.82 -0.79 3.21
C VAL A 64 -11.51 -1.59 3.14
N GLY A 65 -10.61 -1.40 4.12
CA GLY A 65 -9.36 -2.15 4.23
C GLY A 65 -9.59 -3.65 4.43
N PHE A 66 -10.56 -4.03 5.28
CA PHE A 66 -10.91 -5.43 5.53
C PHE A 66 -11.49 -6.11 4.28
N VAL A 67 -12.37 -5.44 3.54
CA VAL A 67 -12.88 -5.93 2.25
C VAL A 67 -11.72 -6.09 1.25
N GLY A 68 -10.82 -5.11 1.18
CA GLY A 68 -9.61 -5.19 0.35
C GLY A 68 -8.71 -6.39 0.70
N PHE A 69 -8.51 -6.63 2.00
CA PHE A 69 -7.78 -7.79 2.51
C PHE A 69 -8.45 -9.11 2.07
N LEU A 70 -9.76 -9.24 2.24
CA LEU A 70 -10.49 -10.44 1.83
C LEU A 70 -10.35 -10.68 0.32
N ILE A 71 -10.59 -9.67 -0.51
CA ILE A 71 -10.44 -9.78 -1.96
C ILE A 71 -9.02 -10.25 -2.32
N MET A 72 -8.00 -9.57 -1.79
CA MET A 72 -6.60 -9.92 -2.08
C MET A 72 -6.19 -11.31 -1.59
N SER A 73 -6.81 -11.81 -0.51
CA SER A 73 -6.55 -13.18 -0.01
C SER A 73 -6.96 -14.27 -1.01
N PHE A 74 -7.90 -13.96 -1.91
CA PHE A 74 -8.33 -14.89 -2.96
C PHE A 74 -7.51 -14.77 -4.25
N VAL A 75 -6.81 -13.65 -4.50
CA VAL A 75 -6.07 -13.40 -5.74
C VAL A 75 -4.82 -14.27 -5.83
N ASP A 76 -4.61 -14.94 -6.97
CA ASP A 76 -3.39 -15.71 -7.23
C ASP A 76 -2.19 -14.77 -7.47
N TYR A 77 -1.08 -15.04 -6.80
CA TYR A 77 0.19 -14.33 -6.97
C TYR A 77 0.68 -14.29 -8.43
N LYS A 78 0.28 -15.26 -9.26
CA LYS A 78 0.58 -15.26 -10.70
C LYS A 78 -0.05 -14.09 -11.44
N ILE A 79 -1.26 -13.67 -11.03
CA ILE A 79 -1.94 -12.51 -11.59
C ILE A 79 -1.16 -11.25 -11.22
N LEU A 80 -0.81 -11.10 -9.93
CA LEU A 80 0.03 -10.01 -9.42
C LEU A 80 1.35 -9.90 -10.20
N ARG A 81 2.00 -11.04 -10.48
CA ARG A 81 3.21 -11.08 -11.28
C ARG A 81 3.03 -10.57 -12.71
N LYS A 82 1.88 -10.86 -13.34
CA LYS A 82 1.59 -10.43 -14.72
C LYS A 82 1.29 -8.93 -14.79
N ILE A 83 0.57 -8.40 -13.80
CA ILE A 83 0.22 -6.97 -13.72
C ILE A 83 1.34 -6.10 -13.11
N ALA A 84 2.43 -6.69 -12.63
CA ALA A 84 3.51 -5.98 -11.94
C ALA A 84 4.07 -4.78 -12.72
N ILE A 85 4.31 -4.93 -14.03
CA ILE A 85 4.82 -3.85 -14.89
C ILE A 85 3.76 -2.74 -15.08
N PRO A 86 2.54 -3.02 -15.58
CA PRO A 86 1.55 -1.96 -15.75
C PRO A 86 1.16 -1.29 -14.42
N PHE A 87 1.15 -2.05 -13.31
CA PHE A 87 0.89 -1.51 -11.99
C PHE A 87 2.00 -0.56 -11.51
N MET A 88 3.27 -0.90 -11.78
CA MET A 88 4.41 -0.02 -11.53
C MET A 88 4.37 1.26 -12.37
N ILE A 89 3.99 1.16 -13.65
CA ILE A 89 3.83 2.32 -14.53
C ILE A 89 2.72 3.24 -13.99
N LEU A 90 1.57 2.65 -13.62
CA LEU A 90 0.46 3.40 -13.02
C LEU A 90 0.90 4.14 -11.76
N ALA A 91 1.69 3.48 -10.90
CA ALA A 91 2.20 4.11 -9.69
C ALA A 91 3.14 5.28 -9.98
N LEU A 92 4.07 5.13 -10.93
CA LEU A 92 4.95 6.23 -11.36
C LEU A 92 4.16 7.40 -11.94
N LEU A 93 3.17 7.13 -12.79
CA LEU A 93 2.29 8.16 -13.33
C LEU A 93 1.52 8.88 -12.21
N SER A 94 1.02 8.15 -11.22
CA SER A 94 0.31 8.76 -10.09
C SER A 94 1.20 9.65 -9.23
N LEU A 95 2.48 9.30 -9.04
CA LEU A 95 3.46 10.16 -8.37
C LEU A 95 3.74 11.43 -9.17
N LEU A 96 3.81 11.34 -10.50
CA LEU A 96 3.98 12.50 -11.38
C LEU A 96 2.74 13.40 -11.34
N VAL A 97 1.54 12.83 -11.37
CA VAL A 97 0.28 13.57 -11.32
C VAL A 97 0.15 14.36 -10.02
N VAL A 98 0.58 13.80 -8.87
CA VAL A 98 0.56 14.54 -7.60
C VAL A 98 1.46 15.76 -7.61
N LEU A 99 2.52 15.80 -8.42
CA LEU A 99 3.39 16.98 -8.52
C LEU A 99 2.73 18.12 -9.29
N ILE A 100 1.67 17.87 -10.05
CA ILE A 100 0.94 18.89 -10.80
C ILE A 100 0.05 19.69 -9.83
N PRO A 101 0.26 21.02 -9.67
CA PRO A 101 -0.46 21.84 -8.68
C PRO A 101 -1.99 21.81 -8.81
N SER A 102 -2.50 21.52 -10.01
CA SER A 102 -3.94 21.43 -10.29
C SER A 102 -4.61 20.19 -9.67
N PHE A 103 -3.86 19.15 -9.32
CA PHE A 103 -4.39 17.89 -8.79
C PHE A 103 -3.91 17.58 -7.36
N GLY A 104 -2.76 18.10 -6.97
CA GLY A 104 -2.22 17.89 -5.63
C GLY A 104 -2.84 18.86 -4.61
N SER A 105 -3.48 18.31 -3.58
CA SER A 105 -3.90 19.09 -2.42
C SER A 105 -2.67 19.42 -1.56
N LYS A 106 -2.44 20.71 -1.32
CA LYS A 106 -1.40 21.18 -0.40
C LYS A 106 -1.93 21.09 1.02
N VAL A 107 -1.45 20.09 1.77
CA VAL A 107 -1.71 19.96 3.20
C VAL A 107 -0.40 20.23 3.93
N MET A 108 -0.40 21.19 4.87
CA MET A 108 0.78 21.59 5.65
C MET A 108 2.02 21.94 4.79
N GLY A 109 1.82 22.59 3.65
CA GLY A 109 2.91 23.04 2.77
C GLY A 109 3.50 21.96 1.84
N ALA A 110 2.99 20.72 1.89
CA ALA A 110 3.43 19.64 1.02
C ALA A 110 2.29 19.13 0.12
N GLN A 111 2.64 18.82 -1.12
CA GLN A 111 1.70 18.37 -2.15
C GLN A 111 1.82 16.85 -2.29
N ARG A 112 1.02 16.12 -1.50
CA ARG A 112 1.18 14.67 -1.28
C ARG A 112 -0.09 13.87 -1.55
N TRP A 113 -1.24 14.52 -1.48
CA TRP A 113 -2.55 13.89 -1.57
C TRP A 113 -3.27 14.34 -2.83
N ILE A 114 -3.88 13.40 -3.55
CA ILE A 114 -4.90 13.70 -4.56
C ILE A 114 -6.24 13.68 -3.84
N SER A 115 -6.87 14.85 -3.72
CA SER A 115 -8.20 14.96 -3.14
C SER A 115 -9.25 14.95 -4.24
N MET A 116 -10.05 13.88 -4.28
CA MET A 116 -11.19 13.72 -5.20
C MET A 116 -12.49 13.87 -4.41
N GLY A 117 -12.70 15.03 -3.79
CA GLY A 117 -13.83 15.30 -2.91
C GLY A 117 -13.72 14.53 -1.57
N PRO A 118 -14.61 13.57 -1.27
CA PRO A 118 -14.60 12.84 0.01
C PRO A 118 -13.49 11.78 0.12
N ILE A 119 -12.80 11.48 -0.98
CA ILE A 119 -11.72 10.48 -1.02
C ILE A 119 -10.39 11.20 -1.24
N SER A 120 -9.45 10.93 -0.34
CA SER A 120 -8.07 11.37 -0.47
C SER A 120 -7.21 10.15 -0.76
N PHE A 121 -6.39 10.25 -1.80
CA PHE A 121 -5.51 9.16 -2.24
C PHE A 121 -4.05 9.60 -2.19
N GLN A 122 -3.20 8.81 -1.55
CA GLN A 122 -1.76 9.06 -1.49
C GLN A 122 -1.01 8.15 -2.48
N PRO A 123 -0.46 8.69 -3.59
CA PRO A 123 0.21 7.86 -4.58
C PRO A 123 1.46 7.15 -4.05
N ALA A 124 2.10 7.69 -3.01
CA ALA A 124 3.27 7.05 -2.37
C ALA A 124 2.92 5.67 -1.78
N GLU A 125 1.70 5.47 -1.28
CA GLU A 125 1.25 4.15 -0.80
C GLU A 125 1.12 3.15 -1.95
N LEU A 126 0.53 3.58 -3.06
CA LEU A 126 0.42 2.78 -4.27
C LEU A 126 1.81 2.43 -4.82
N ALA A 127 2.73 3.39 -4.81
CA ALA A 127 4.11 3.19 -5.26
C ALA A 127 4.85 2.14 -4.43
N LYS A 128 4.71 2.14 -3.09
CA LYS A 128 5.31 1.10 -2.23
C LYS A 128 4.79 -0.29 -2.59
N LEU A 129 3.47 -0.45 -2.73
CA LEU A 129 2.87 -1.73 -3.10
C LEU A 129 3.29 -2.19 -4.51
N ALA A 130 3.23 -1.30 -5.49
CA ALA A 130 3.61 -1.59 -6.87
C ALA A 130 5.09 -1.96 -6.98
N PHE A 131 5.95 -1.27 -6.21
CA PHE A 131 7.37 -1.55 -6.16
C PHE A 131 7.65 -2.95 -5.58
N ILE A 132 7.04 -3.33 -4.46
CA ILE A 132 7.21 -4.67 -3.87
C ILE A 132 6.78 -5.77 -4.87
N ILE A 133 5.63 -5.60 -5.53
CA ILE A 133 5.13 -6.55 -6.53
C ILE A 133 6.08 -6.61 -7.73
N TYR A 134 6.52 -5.46 -8.25
CA TYR A 134 7.49 -5.39 -9.34
C TYR A 134 8.82 -6.07 -8.98
N LEU A 135 9.38 -5.76 -7.81
CA LEU A 135 10.63 -6.35 -7.35
C LEU A 135 10.53 -7.86 -7.20
N SER A 136 9.45 -8.36 -6.59
CA SER A 136 9.23 -9.82 -6.47
C SER A 136 9.20 -10.50 -7.84
N ALA A 137 8.56 -9.88 -8.83
CA ALA A 137 8.49 -10.38 -10.20
C ALA A 137 9.83 -10.27 -10.95
N PHE A 138 10.58 -9.20 -10.70
CA PHE A 138 11.86 -8.88 -11.33
C PHE A 138 12.99 -9.79 -10.85
N PHE A 139 13.17 -9.93 -9.53
CA PHE A 139 14.20 -10.77 -8.93
C PHE A 139 13.93 -12.27 -9.15
N SER A 140 12.68 -12.68 -9.33
CA SER A 140 12.33 -14.04 -9.75
C SER A 140 13.00 -14.47 -11.07
N LYS A 141 13.45 -13.53 -11.90
CA LYS A 141 14.11 -13.79 -13.20
C LYS A 141 15.65 -13.67 -13.16
N LYS A 142 16.29 -13.57 -11.98
CA LYS A 142 17.75 -13.40 -11.80
C LYS A 142 18.36 -12.29 -12.67
N LYS A 143 17.68 -11.15 -12.76
CA LYS A 143 18.13 -10.01 -13.55
C LYS A 143 19.20 -9.19 -12.82
N ALA A 144 19.99 -8.42 -13.57
CA ALA A 144 21.08 -7.59 -13.06
C ALA A 144 20.61 -6.54 -12.03
N PHE A 145 21.49 -6.20 -11.09
CA PHE A 145 21.25 -5.25 -9.99
C PHE A 145 21.08 -3.79 -10.47
N LEU A 146 21.69 -3.43 -11.61
CA LEU A 146 21.69 -2.06 -12.13
C LEU A 146 20.29 -1.48 -12.41
N PRO A 147 19.40 -2.14 -13.18
CA PRO A 147 18.02 -1.66 -13.38
C PRO A 147 17.19 -1.58 -12.09
N PHE A 148 17.53 -2.37 -11.07
CA PHE A 148 16.92 -2.26 -9.75
C PHE A 148 17.35 -0.96 -9.05
N ALA A 149 18.65 -0.68 -9.01
CA ALA A 149 19.18 0.52 -8.39
C ALA A 149 18.61 1.80 -9.06
N VAL A 150 18.55 1.82 -10.39
CA VAL A 150 17.98 2.96 -11.14
C VAL A 150 16.51 3.18 -10.78
N LEU A 151 15.67 2.13 -10.80
CA LEU A 151 14.25 2.27 -10.48
C LEU A 151 14.03 2.76 -9.04
N THR A 152 14.83 2.24 -8.10
CA THR A 152 14.76 2.64 -6.69
C THR A 152 15.12 4.13 -6.54
N CYS A 153 16.22 4.58 -7.16
CA CYS A 153 16.62 5.98 -7.14
C CYS A 153 15.55 6.89 -7.75
N VAL A 154 14.93 6.50 -8.86
CA VAL A 154 13.85 7.28 -9.49
C VAL A 154 12.65 7.40 -8.53
N LEU A 155 12.22 6.29 -7.92
CA LEU A 155 11.12 6.32 -6.96
C LEU A 155 11.40 7.22 -5.76
N VAL A 156 12.57 7.07 -5.14
CA VAL A 156 12.98 7.88 -3.99
C VAL A 156 13.06 9.36 -4.39
N ALA A 157 13.65 9.68 -5.54
CA ALA A 157 13.74 11.06 -6.03
C ALA A 157 12.35 11.68 -6.25
N LEU A 158 11.41 10.94 -6.84
CA LEU A 158 10.04 11.43 -7.05
C LEU A 158 9.30 11.67 -5.72
N ILE A 159 9.50 10.81 -4.72
CA ILE A 159 8.89 10.96 -3.38
C ILE A 159 9.53 12.15 -2.63
N MET A 160 10.84 12.30 -2.69
CA MET A 160 11.55 13.43 -2.08
C MET A 160 11.10 14.78 -2.66
N LEU A 161 10.67 14.80 -3.93
CA LEU A 161 10.14 16.00 -4.58
C LEU A 161 8.71 16.37 -4.12
N GLN A 162 8.00 15.48 -3.42
CA GLN A 162 6.66 15.71 -2.84
C GLN A 162 6.70 16.35 -1.44
N PRO A 163 7.76 17.12 -1.16
CA PRO A 163 8.40 17.29 0.15
C PRO A 163 7.87 16.37 1.26
N ASP A 164 7.94 15.04 1.08
CA ASP A 164 7.55 14.04 2.09
C ASP A 164 8.78 13.25 2.54
N LEU A 165 9.51 13.81 3.51
CA LEU A 165 10.70 13.16 4.08
C LEU A 165 10.35 11.91 4.91
N GLY A 166 9.12 11.79 5.39
CA GLY A 166 8.68 10.68 6.25
C GLY A 166 8.39 9.38 5.48
N THR A 167 7.95 9.46 4.22
CA THR A 167 7.71 8.28 3.37
C THR A 167 8.91 7.83 2.55
N ALA A 168 10.00 8.60 2.54
CA ALA A 168 11.23 8.27 1.82
C ALA A 168 12.16 7.29 2.57
N VAL A 169 11.92 7.06 3.87
CA VAL A 169 12.72 6.19 4.75
C VAL A 169 12.11 4.78 4.83
#